data_AF-A0AAD7U5T6-F1
#
_entry.id   AF-A0AAD7U5T6-F1
#
_cell.length_a   1.000
_cell.length_b   1.000
_cell.length_c   1.000
_cell.angle_alpha   90.00
_cell.angle_beta   90.00
_cell.angle_gamma   90.00
#
_symmetry.space_group_name_H-M   'P 1'
#
loop_
_entity.id
_entity.type
_entity.pdbx_description
1 polymer ?
#
loop_
_entity_poly.entity_id
_entity_poly.type
_entity_poly.pdbx_seq_one_letter_code
_entity_poly.pdbx_strand_id
1 'polypeptide(L)'
;MIIAILLVARAVALAPNETPRRQAVLGGVFAAATGAAPALAAESIDPATSRMGGQLEKFVDVNRGFRLMKPTTWNQFDGEVGAYDLRWTDLVETTASVTVSSSSYSGASIDALADVDALGGKLQKSRSADLLAKRARVSDGVLFYDFEFGNPTTATHELLAMCVNKNRLWQISAKSPEKSWAKRADLLHTVVESFVPKL
;
A
#
# COMPACT_ATOMS: atom_id res chain seq x y z
N MET A 1 -22.48 49.12 30.60
CA MET A 1 -23.85 48.61 30.79
C MET A 1 -23.95 47.28 30.03
N ILE A 2 -23.74 46.08 30.59
CA ILE A 2 -24.39 45.33 31.69
C ILE A 2 -25.67 44.57 31.24
N ILE A 3 -25.61 43.22 31.34
CA ILE A 3 -26.67 42.18 31.59
C ILE A 3 -27.52 41.71 30.37
N ALA A 4 -27.89 40.43 30.17
CA ALA A 4 -27.68 39.10 30.80
C ALA A 4 -28.06 37.97 29.79
N ILE A 5 -27.34 36.84 29.73
CA ILE A 5 -27.62 35.49 30.30
C ILE A 5 -29.10 35.02 30.26
N LEU A 6 -29.38 33.94 29.52
CA LEU A 6 -30.34 32.92 29.95
C LEU A 6 -29.93 31.51 29.49
N LEU A 7 -29.63 30.69 30.48
CA LEU A 7 -29.32 29.27 30.43
C LEU A 7 -30.60 28.52 30.83
N VAL A 8 -31.06 27.54 30.04
CA VAL A 8 -32.15 26.64 30.46
C VAL A 8 -31.63 25.21 30.39
N ALA A 9 -31.18 24.72 31.54
CA ALA A 9 -31.10 23.32 31.86
C ALA A 9 -32.45 22.87 32.42
N ARG A 10 -32.98 21.73 31.95
CA ARG A 10 -34.07 21.03 32.61
C ARG A 10 -33.67 19.57 32.78
N ALA A 11 -33.67 19.14 34.03
CA ALA A 11 -33.36 17.79 34.44
C ALA A 11 -34.54 17.19 35.23
N VAL A 12 -34.59 15.85 35.17
CA VAL A 12 -35.19 14.90 36.11
C VAL A 12 -36.71 14.69 36.06
N ALA A 13 -37.10 13.46 35.73
CA ALA A 13 -37.96 12.64 36.59
C ALA A 13 -37.80 11.15 36.22
N LEU A 14 -37.21 10.37 37.14
CA LEU A 14 -37.29 8.91 37.18
C LEU A 14 -38.66 8.48 37.71
N ALA A 15 -39.24 7.42 37.14
CA ALA A 15 -40.23 6.58 37.83
C ALA A 15 -40.08 5.10 37.37
N PRO A 16 -40.41 4.11 38.23
CA PRO A 16 -39.90 2.74 38.14
C PRO A 16 -40.90 1.71 37.59
N ASN A 17 -40.31 0.59 37.15
CA ASN A 17 -40.75 -0.82 37.15
C ASN A 17 -42.25 -1.16 36.96
N GLU A 18 -42.55 -2.06 36.01
CA GLU A 18 -43.19 -3.37 36.26
C GLU A 18 -43.39 -4.12 34.91
N THR A 19 -42.93 -5.38 34.85
CA THR A 19 -43.27 -6.36 33.79
C THR A 19 -44.47 -7.17 34.28
N PRO A 20 -45.44 -7.59 33.43
CA PRO A 20 -45.40 -9.01 33.03
C PRO A 20 -46.04 -9.38 31.65
N ARG A 21 -45.49 -10.45 31.08
CA ARG A 21 -46.12 -11.58 30.35
C ARG A 21 -46.85 -11.37 28.99
N ARG A 22 -46.25 -12.07 28.00
CA ARG A 22 -46.79 -13.16 27.14
C ARG A 22 -47.24 -12.84 25.70
N GLN A 23 -46.73 -13.72 24.80
CA GLN A 23 -47.29 -14.21 23.52
C GLN A 23 -47.19 -13.22 22.33
N ALA A 24 -46.90 -13.59 21.08
CA ALA A 24 -46.80 -14.84 20.31
C ALA A 24 -45.88 -14.57 19.08
N VAL A 25 -44.95 -15.43 18.68
CA VAL A 25 -45.05 -16.48 17.62
C VAL A 25 -45.32 -15.94 16.18
N LEU A 26 -44.47 -16.42 15.25
CA LEU A 26 -44.56 -16.48 13.77
C LEU A 26 -44.07 -15.30 12.92
N GLY A 27 -43.07 -15.58 12.06
CA GLY A 27 -42.65 -14.73 10.95
C GLY A 27 -41.27 -15.06 10.40
N GLY A 28 -41.06 -16.30 9.94
CA GLY A 28 -39.80 -16.73 9.32
C GLY A 28 -39.67 -16.35 7.85
N VAL A 29 -38.42 -16.47 7.38
CA VAL A 29 -37.89 -16.38 6.00
C VAL A 29 -37.44 -14.97 5.55
N PHE A 30 -36.26 -14.56 5.99
CA PHE A 30 -35.40 -13.67 5.19
C PHE A 30 -34.51 -14.54 4.30
N ALA A 31 -34.82 -14.59 3.01
CA ALA A 31 -33.94 -15.10 1.98
C ALA A 31 -32.75 -14.14 1.83
N ALA A 32 -31.62 -14.45 2.47
CA ALA A 32 -30.37 -13.76 2.21
C ALA A 32 -29.78 -14.30 0.90
N ALA A 33 -30.09 -13.63 -0.22
CA ALA A 33 -29.29 -13.71 -1.42
C ALA A 33 -27.95 -13.02 -1.16
N THR A 34 -26.95 -13.76 -0.68
CA THR A 34 -25.56 -13.29 -0.72
C THR A 34 -25.07 -13.43 -2.15
N GLY A 35 -25.22 -12.34 -2.92
CA GLY A 35 -24.53 -12.16 -4.18
C GLY A 35 -23.03 -12.27 -3.95
N ALA A 36 -22.39 -13.21 -4.64
CA ALA A 36 -20.95 -13.22 -4.80
C ALA A 36 -20.57 -11.96 -5.58
N ALA A 37 -19.94 -11.00 -4.89
CA ALA A 37 -19.22 -9.94 -5.58
C ALA A 37 -18.04 -10.58 -6.33
N PRO A 38 -17.73 -10.14 -7.56
CA PRO A 38 -16.56 -10.61 -8.27
C PRO A 38 -15.36 -9.99 -7.57
N ALA A 39 -14.67 -10.76 -6.74
CA ALA A 39 -13.30 -10.42 -6.38
C ALA A 39 -12.49 -10.48 -7.67
N LEU A 40 -11.95 -9.34 -8.13
CA LEU A 40 -10.85 -9.34 -9.08
C LEU A 40 -9.86 -10.41 -8.58
N ALA A 41 -9.52 -11.36 -9.44
CA ALA A 41 -8.57 -12.42 -9.12
C ALA A 41 -7.18 -11.80 -8.92
N ALA A 42 -6.96 -11.23 -7.74
CA ALA A 42 -5.63 -10.82 -7.32
C ALA A 42 -4.84 -12.11 -7.15
N GLU A 43 -3.81 -12.27 -7.98
CA GLU A 43 -3.02 -13.49 -7.97
C GLU A 43 -2.26 -13.59 -6.65
N SER A 44 -2.39 -14.72 -5.96
CA SER A 44 -1.61 -14.99 -4.77
C SER A 44 -0.20 -15.39 -5.20
N ILE A 45 0.75 -14.49 -5.03
CA ILE A 45 2.15 -14.68 -5.43
C ILE A 45 2.99 -14.69 -4.16
N ASP A 46 3.76 -15.76 -3.96
CA ASP A 46 4.72 -15.83 -2.87
C ASP A 46 5.79 -14.73 -3.02
N PRO A 47 6.27 -14.11 -1.93
CA PRO A 47 7.31 -13.09 -2.00
C PRO A 47 8.53 -13.61 -2.77
N ALA A 48 9.02 -12.83 -3.74
CA ALA A 48 10.13 -13.25 -4.57
C ALA A 48 11.36 -13.62 -3.71
N THR A 49 11.84 -14.85 -3.88
CA THR A 49 13.09 -15.32 -3.28
C THR A 49 14.23 -15.13 -4.29
N SER A 50 15.42 -14.79 -3.79
CA SER A 50 16.59 -14.53 -4.65
C SER A 50 16.89 -15.70 -5.57
N ARG A 51 16.69 -15.51 -6.89
CA ARG A 51 17.17 -16.42 -7.94
C ARG A 51 18.56 -16.01 -8.48
N MET A 52 19.10 -14.88 -8.01
CA MET A 52 20.20 -14.14 -8.65
C MET A 52 21.56 -14.29 -7.96
N GLY A 53 21.89 -15.47 -7.42
CA GLY A 53 23.27 -15.87 -7.10
C GLY A 53 24.13 -14.87 -6.29
N GLY A 54 23.61 -14.29 -5.21
CA GLY A 54 24.36 -13.39 -4.30
C GLY A 54 24.31 -11.89 -4.63
N GLN A 55 23.64 -11.48 -5.71
CA GLN A 55 23.44 -10.06 -6.05
C GLN A 55 22.43 -9.34 -5.16
N LEU A 56 21.63 -10.11 -4.43
CA LEU A 56 20.59 -9.63 -3.52
C LEU A 56 20.85 -10.15 -2.10
N GLU A 57 20.75 -9.26 -1.13
CA GLU A 57 20.90 -9.53 0.30
C GLU A 57 19.56 -9.35 1.01
N LYS A 58 19.28 -10.20 2.00
CA LYS A 58 18.08 -10.04 2.83
C LYS A 58 18.25 -8.81 3.72
N PHE A 59 17.35 -7.85 3.60
CA PHE A 59 17.28 -6.67 4.43
C PHE A 59 16.03 -6.73 5.32
N VAL A 60 16.24 -6.50 6.62
CA VAL A 60 15.19 -6.58 7.62
C VAL A 60 15.31 -5.35 8.50
N ASP A 61 14.27 -4.51 8.51
CA ASP A 61 14.18 -3.34 9.37
C ASP A 61 13.11 -3.58 10.44
N VAL A 62 13.56 -3.85 11.67
CA VAL A 62 12.68 -4.11 12.82
C VAL A 62 12.01 -2.83 13.31
N ASN A 63 12.65 -1.67 13.17
CA ASN A 63 12.10 -0.39 13.65
C ASN A 63 10.91 0.04 12.79
N ARG A 64 11.04 -0.11 11.46
CA ARG A 64 9.99 0.25 10.51
C ARG A 64 8.99 -0.90 10.28
N GLY A 65 9.44 -2.15 10.46
CA GLY A 65 8.61 -3.35 10.44
C GLY A 65 8.38 -3.93 9.05
N PHE A 66 9.40 -3.86 8.18
CA PHE A 66 9.37 -4.45 6.85
C PHE A 66 10.63 -5.27 6.55
N ARG A 67 10.49 -6.21 5.62
CA ARG A 67 11.60 -7.00 5.07
C ARG A 67 11.58 -6.95 3.54
N LEU A 68 12.74 -6.94 2.92
CA LEU A 68 12.90 -7.00 1.47
C LEU A 68 14.27 -7.54 1.08
N MET A 69 14.44 -7.90 -0.19
CA MET A 69 15.75 -8.18 -0.76
C MET A 69 16.34 -6.89 -1.32
N LYS A 70 17.49 -6.45 -0.81
CA LYS A 70 18.19 -5.26 -1.32
C LYS A 70 19.33 -5.67 -2.26
N PRO A 71 19.70 -4.84 -3.25
CA PRO A 71 20.91 -5.06 -4.02
C PRO A 71 22.16 -4.95 -3.13
N THR A 72 23.08 -5.92 -3.23
CA THR A 72 24.27 -5.98 -2.36
C THR A 72 25.25 -4.82 -2.60
N THR A 73 25.30 -4.31 -3.84
CA THR A 73 26.31 -3.32 -4.28
C THR A 73 25.85 -1.86 -4.17
N TRP A 74 24.68 -1.61 -3.59
CA TRP A 74 24.07 -0.28 -3.56
C TRP A 74 24.30 0.42 -2.22
N ASN A 75 24.49 1.73 -2.27
CA ASN A 75 24.64 2.57 -1.08
C ASN A 75 23.27 2.82 -0.46
N GLN A 76 23.17 2.65 0.86
CA GLN A 76 21.96 2.92 1.63
C GLN A 76 21.99 4.33 2.22
N PHE A 77 20.87 5.03 2.10
CA PHE A 77 20.63 6.35 2.67
C PHE A 77 19.33 6.30 3.46
N ASP A 78 19.39 6.61 4.75
CA ASP A 78 18.20 6.86 5.54
C ASP A 78 17.65 8.24 5.21
N GLY A 79 16.37 8.29 4.88
CA GLY A 79 15.68 9.52 4.53
C GLY A 79 15.09 10.24 5.73
N GLU A 80 14.72 11.50 5.50
CA GLU A 80 14.07 12.34 6.49
C GLU A 80 12.54 12.11 6.49
N VAL A 81 11.94 12.31 7.66
CA VAL A 81 10.50 12.14 7.88
C VAL A 81 9.71 13.03 6.91
N GLY A 82 8.91 12.40 6.05
CA GLY A 82 8.04 13.08 5.09
C GLY A 82 8.53 13.09 3.63
N ALA A 83 9.78 12.68 3.36
CA ALA A 83 10.28 12.53 1.98
C ALA A 83 10.36 11.05 1.57
N TYR A 84 11.17 10.28 2.27
CA TYR A 84 11.32 8.84 2.09
C TYR A 84 11.88 8.25 3.38
N ASP A 85 11.60 6.98 3.64
CA ASP A 85 12.17 6.31 4.80
C ASP A 85 13.56 5.81 4.48
N LEU A 86 13.70 5.11 3.36
CA LEU A 86 14.94 4.44 2.99
C LEU A 86 15.17 4.55 1.50
N ARG A 87 16.41 4.82 1.10
CA ARG A 87 16.78 4.88 -0.30
C ARG A 87 18.08 4.15 -0.54
N TRP A 88 18.06 3.21 -1.46
CA TRP A 88 19.27 2.61 -2.03
C TRP A 88 19.55 3.24 -3.38
N THR A 89 20.80 3.65 -3.59
CA THR A 89 21.25 4.20 -4.87
C THR A 89 22.45 3.39 -5.35
N ASP A 90 22.48 3.08 -6.64
CA ASP A 90 23.61 2.37 -7.24
C ASP A 90 24.89 3.23 -7.17
N LEU A 91 26.02 2.56 -6.92
CA LEU A 91 27.34 3.17 -6.86
C LEU A 91 27.82 3.64 -8.24
N VAL A 92 27.52 2.87 -9.29
CA VAL A 92 28.00 3.14 -10.65
C VAL A 92 27.06 4.08 -11.39
N GLU A 93 25.75 3.82 -11.33
CA GLU A 93 24.74 4.62 -12.02
C GLU A 93 23.79 5.25 -11.01
N THR A 94 24.15 6.43 -10.50
CA THR A 94 23.40 7.15 -9.44
C THR A 94 21.96 7.54 -9.80
N THR A 95 21.61 7.44 -11.08
CA THR A 95 20.24 7.62 -11.56
C THR A 95 19.34 6.43 -11.17
N ALA A 96 19.91 5.23 -11.01
CA ALA A 96 19.20 4.06 -10.54
C ALA A 96 19.07 4.07 -9.02
N SER A 97 17.84 3.96 -8.52
CA SER A 97 17.58 3.95 -7.08
C SER A 97 16.31 3.20 -6.73
N VAL A 98 16.28 2.62 -5.53
CA VAL A 98 15.11 1.98 -4.92
C VAL A 98 14.79 2.81 -3.69
N THR A 99 13.58 3.33 -3.60
CA THR A 99 13.13 4.19 -2.51
C THR A 99 11.91 3.56 -1.87
N VAL A 100 11.92 3.46 -0.55
CA VAL A 100 10.79 3.03 0.27
C VAL A 100 10.29 4.26 1.02
N SER A 101 8.99 4.52 0.91
CA SER A 101 8.30 5.54 1.67
C SER A 101 7.06 4.97 2.34
N SER A 102 6.79 5.46 3.54
CA SER A 102 5.59 5.17 4.30
C SER A 102 4.87 6.47 4.63
N SER A 103 3.55 6.45 4.50
CA SER A 103 2.67 7.54 4.93
C SER A 103 1.54 6.99 5.80
N SER A 104 1.00 7.83 6.69
CA SER A 104 -0.15 7.44 7.50
C SER A 104 -1.39 7.26 6.62
N TYR A 105 -2.13 6.17 6.83
CA TYR A 105 -3.32 5.87 6.06
C TYR A 105 -4.42 5.29 6.95
N SER A 106 -5.62 5.83 6.83
CA SER A 106 -6.77 5.45 7.67
C SER A 106 -7.63 4.33 7.10
N GLY A 107 -7.44 3.96 5.82
CA GLY A 107 -8.19 2.88 5.20
C GLY A 107 -7.64 1.49 5.54
N ALA A 108 -8.51 0.48 5.42
CA ALA A 108 -8.16 -0.90 5.77
C ALA A 108 -7.33 -1.62 4.70
N SER A 109 -7.48 -1.25 3.43
CA SER A 109 -6.80 -1.87 2.29
C SER A 109 -6.48 -0.83 1.22
N ILE A 110 -5.59 -1.18 0.28
CA ILE A 110 -5.28 -0.30 -0.85
C ILE A 110 -6.46 -0.12 -1.81
N ASP A 111 -7.33 -1.13 -1.91
CA ASP A 111 -8.54 -1.09 -2.73
C ASP A 111 -9.54 -0.02 -2.26
N ALA A 112 -9.54 0.27 -0.96
CA ALA A 112 -10.35 1.36 -0.40
C ALA A 112 -9.88 2.76 -0.85
N LEU A 113 -8.65 2.89 -1.38
CA LEU A 113 -8.14 4.16 -1.90
C LEU A 113 -8.68 4.44 -3.30
N ALA A 114 -8.54 3.46 -4.19
CA ALA A 114 -9.06 3.44 -5.55
C ALA A 114 -8.79 2.07 -6.16
N ASP A 115 -9.57 1.69 -7.17
CA ASP A 115 -9.25 0.55 -8.02
C ASP A 115 -7.90 0.74 -8.72
N VAL A 116 -7.24 -0.37 -9.10
CA VAL A 116 -5.89 -0.37 -9.68
C VAL A 116 -5.81 0.51 -10.92
N ASP A 117 -6.89 0.57 -11.71
CA ASP A 117 -6.98 1.35 -12.94
C ASP A 117 -7.07 2.85 -12.66
N ALA A 118 -7.94 3.21 -11.70
CA ALA A 118 -8.14 4.58 -11.30
C ALA A 118 -6.88 5.14 -10.59
N LEU A 119 -6.20 4.31 -9.80
CA LEU A 119 -4.94 4.69 -9.15
C LEU A 119 -3.82 4.85 -10.18
N GLY A 120 -3.66 3.89 -11.09
CA GLY A 120 -2.69 3.94 -12.18
C GLY A 120 -2.86 5.20 -13.03
N GLY A 121 -4.08 5.55 -13.41
CA GLY A 121 -4.37 6.77 -14.18
C GLY A 121 -4.05 8.07 -13.43
N LYS A 122 -4.26 8.12 -12.10
CA LYS A 122 -3.84 9.27 -11.27
C LYS A 122 -2.32 9.39 -11.21
N LEU A 123 -1.62 8.27 -11.01
CA LEU A 123 -0.16 8.21 -10.92
C LEU A 123 0.51 8.57 -12.25
N GLN A 124 -0.07 8.12 -13.36
CA GLN A 124 0.35 8.44 -14.72
C GLN A 124 0.33 9.96 -14.96
N LYS A 125 -0.81 10.61 -14.67
CA LYS A 125 -0.99 12.06 -14.81
C LYS A 125 -0.05 12.86 -13.92
N SER A 126 0.16 12.41 -12.69
CA SER A 126 1.04 13.10 -11.74
C SER A 126 2.53 13.03 -12.14
N ARG A 127 2.94 11.99 -12.87
CA ARG A 127 4.33 11.76 -13.27
C ARG A 127 4.64 12.18 -14.71
N SER A 128 3.60 12.47 -15.51
CA SER A 128 3.73 12.67 -16.95
C SER A 128 4.52 11.53 -17.62
N ALA A 129 4.23 10.29 -17.21
CA ALA A 129 4.87 9.08 -17.70
C ALA A 129 3.82 8.18 -18.38
N ASP A 130 4.25 7.20 -19.17
CA ASP A 130 3.37 6.22 -19.79
C ASP A 130 3.24 5.00 -18.88
N LEU A 131 2.00 4.60 -18.58
CA LEU A 131 1.73 3.39 -17.79
C LEU A 131 1.85 2.17 -18.71
N LEU A 132 2.91 1.38 -18.55
CA LEU A 132 3.17 0.19 -19.36
C LEU A 132 2.45 -1.05 -18.84
N ALA A 133 2.48 -1.24 -17.52
CA ALA A 133 1.84 -2.38 -16.87
C ALA A 133 1.21 -1.98 -15.54
N LYS A 134 0.15 -2.71 -15.18
CA LYS A 134 -0.58 -2.60 -13.92
C LYS A 134 -0.96 -4.01 -13.49
N ARG A 135 -0.75 -4.33 -12.21
CA ARG A 135 -1.04 -5.66 -11.66
C ARG A 135 -1.49 -5.52 -10.21
N ALA A 136 -2.51 -6.28 -9.83
CA ALA A 136 -2.86 -6.50 -8.43
C ALA A 136 -2.41 -7.90 -8.02
N ARG A 137 -1.67 -8.01 -6.92
CA ARG A 137 -1.22 -9.30 -6.37
C ARG A 137 -1.41 -9.34 -4.87
N VAL A 138 -1.62 -10.53 -4.32
CA VAL A 138 -1.60 -10.77 -2.88
C VAL A 138 -0.31 -11.50 -2.54
N SER A 139 0.49 -10.94 -1.64
CA SER A 139 1.74 -11.53 -1.19
C SER A 139 1.76 -11.52 0.33
N ASP A 140 1.98 -12.69 0.95
CA ASP A 140 2.03 -12.86 2.41
C ASP A 140 0.74 -12.36 3.13
N GLY A 141 -0.40 -12.47 2.45
CA GLY A 141 -1.71 -12.00 2.94
C GLY A 141 -1.94 -10.49 2.84
N VAL A 142 -1.07 -9.76 2.15
CA VAL A 142 -1.20 -8.31 1.91
C VAL A 142 -1.47 -8.06 0.42
N LEU A 143 -2.44 -7.18 0.13
CA LEU A 143 -2.75 -6.76 -1.24
C LEU A 143 -1.76 -5.67 -1.71
N PHE A 144 -1.16 -5.91 -2.87
CA PHE A 144 -0.24 -5.02 -3.55
C PHE A 144 -0.79 -4.60 -4.90
N TYR A 145 -0.60 -3.32 -5.23
CA TYR A 145 -0.75 -2.80 -6.58
C TYR A 145 0.64 -2.47 -7.13
N ASP A 146 1.05 -3.22 -8.15
CA ASP A 146 2.27 -2.99 -8.90
C ASP A 146 1.95 -2.20 -10.18
N PHE A 147 2.78 -1.21 -10.46
CA PHE A 147 2.71 -0.38 -11.65
C PHE A 147 4.09 -0.28 -12.29
N GLU A 148 4.11 -0.21 -13.60
CA GLU A 148 5.32 -0.02 -14.39
C GLU A 148 5.12 1.20 -15.29
N PHE A 149 6.03 2.16 -15.19
CA PHE A 149 5.99 3.41 -15.89
C PHE A 149 7.24 3.59 -16.76
N GLY A 150 7.05 3.91 -18.03
CA GLY A 150 8.11 4.38 -18.93
C GLY A 150 7.97 5.88 -19.15
N ASN A 151 9.02 6.65 -18.87
CA ASN A 151 9.03 8.08 -19.20
C ASN A 151 9.91 8.32 -20.44
N PRO A 152 9.31 8.62 -21.61
CA PRO A 152 10.07 8.86 -22.84
C PRO A 152 10.86 10.18 -22.80
N THR A 153 10.44 11.15 -21.98
CA THR A 153 11.09 12.46 -21.87
C THR A 153 12.39 12.38 -21.08
N THR A 154 12.37 11.65 -19.96
CA THR A 154 13.56 11.48 -19.10
C THR A 154 14.34 10.21 -19.43
N ALA A 155 13.84 9.37 -20.34
CA ALA A 155 14.38 8.05 -20.67
C ALA A 155 14.62 7.20 -19.41
N THR A 156 13.64 7.21 -18.51
CA THR A 156 13.67 6.47 -17.23
C THR A 156 12.50 5.53 -17.12
N HIS A 157 12.78 4.37 -16.54
CA HIS A 157 11.81 3.36 -16.24
C HIS A 157 11.62 3.23 -14.73
N GLU A 158 10.37 3.19 -14.27
CA GLU A 158 10.01 3.15 -12.86
C GLU A 158 9.05 1.98 -12.59
N LEU A 159 9.42 1.11 -11.65
CA LEU A 159 8.52 0.16 -11.01
C LEU A 159 8.04 0.74 -9.70
N LEU A 160 6.75 0.68 -9.47
CA LEU A 160 6.12 1.16 -8.25
C LEU A 160 5.23 0.06 -7.70
N ALA A 161 5.47 -0.40 -6.47
CA ALA A 161 4.51 -1.22 -5.74
C ALA A 161 3.98 -0.46 -4.52
N MET A 162 2.67 -0.56 -4.31
CA MET A 162 1.97 0.08 -3.22
C MET A 162 1.17 -0.95 -2.44
N CYS A 163 1.15 -0.83 -1.11
CA CYS A 163 0.33 -1.67 -0.25
C CYS A 163 -0.03 -0.97 1.05
N VAL A 164 -1.05 -1.46 1.73
CA VAL A 164 -1.49 -0.93 3.03
C VAL A 164 -1.26 -1.99 4.10
N ASN A 165 -0.56 -1.63 5.17
CA ASN A 165 -0.44 -2.47 6.37
C ASN A 165 -0.22 -1.64 7.64
N LYS A 166 -0.77 -2.09 8.77
CA LYS A 166 -0.69 -1.42 10.08
C LYS A 166 -1.04 0.09 10.00
N ASN A 167 -2.13 0.43 9.30
CA ASN A 167 -2.58 1.83 9.08
C ASN A 167 -1.52 2.74 8.43
N ARG A 168 -0.64 2.15 7.62
CA ARG A 168 0.36 2.87 6.82
C ARG A 168 0.26 2.44 5.37
N LEU A 169 0.33 3.41 4.47
CA LEU A 169 0.51 3.18 3.05
C LEU A 169 2.01 3.09 2.78
N TRP A 170 2.44 1.92 2.35
CA TRP A 170 3.79 1.65 1.92
C TRP A 170 3.87 1.81 0.42
N GLN A 171 4.92 2.47 -0.02
CA GLN A 171 5.26 2.65 -1.42
C GLN A 171 6.72 2.31 -1.62
N ILE A 172 6.99 1.40 -2.55
CA ILE A 172 8.35 1.08 -3.00
C ILE A 172 8.45 1.47 -4.48
N SER A 173 9.41 2.34 -4.79
CA SER A 173 9.69 2.82 -6.14
C SER A 173 11.11 2.43 -6.52
N ALA A 174 11.27 1.69 -7.61
CA ALA A 174 12.55 1.32 -8.19
C ALA A 174 12.67 1.99 -9.56
N LYS A 175 13.67 2.85 -9.73
CA LYS A 175 13.92 3.57 -10.98
C LYS A 175 15.24 3.17 -11.61
N SER A 176 15.29 3.16 -12.93
CA SER A 176 16.50 2.95 -13.73
C SER A 176 16.42 3.76 -15.02
N PRO A 177 17.54 4.12 -15.65
CA PRO A 177 17.52 4.65 -17.00
C PRO A 177 17.22 3.54 -18.02
N GLU A 178 16.50 3.89 -19.08
CA GLU A 178 15.98 2.95 -20.09
C GLU A 178 17.10 2.11 -20.73
N LYS A 179 18.24 2.74 -21.01
CA LYS A 179 19.43 2.08 -21.59
C LYS A 179 19.96 0.89 -20.77
N SER A 180 19.75 0.88 -19.45
CA SER A 180 20.23 -0.18 -18.54
C SER A 180 19.10 -1.03 -17.98
N TRP A 181 17.85 -0.71 -18.32
CA TRP A 181 16.66 -1.43 -17.87
C TRP A 181 16.73 -2.92 -18.17
N ALA A 182 17.00 -3.31 -19.42
CA ALA A 182 17.05 -4.72 -19.82
C ALA A 182 18.05 -5.58 -19.01
N LYS A 183 19.10 -4.98 -18.44
CA LYS A 183 20.08 -5.70 -17.61
C LYS A 183 19.70 -5.77 -16.14
N ARG A 184 18.79 -4.90 -15.69
CA ARG A 184 18.46 -4.66 -14.29
C ARG A 184 17.00 -4.95 -13.96
N ALA A 185 16.14 -5.12 -14.96
CA ALA A 185 14.72 -5.39 -14.81
C ALA A 185 14.50 -6.55 -13.84
N ASP A 186 15.12 -7.71 -14.09
CA ASP A 186 14.98 -8.89 -13.23
C ASP A 186 15.38 -8.62 -11.78
N LEU A 187 16.46 -7.88 -11.58
CA LEU A 187 16.94 -7.49 -10.25
C LEU A 187 15.93 -6.57 -9.56
N LEU A 188 15.44 -5.53 -10.25
CA LEU A 188 14.53 -4.54 -9.69
C LEU A 188 13.13 -5.13 -9.44
N HIS A 189 12.61 -5.96 -10.35
CA HIS A 189 11.39 -6.74 -10.12
C HIS A 189 11.53 -7.62 -8.88
N THR A 190 12.64 -8.36 -8.75
CA THR A 190 12.86 -9.21 -7.56
C THR A 190 12.89 -8.38 -6.27
N VAL A 191 13.55 -7.21 -6.27
CA VAL A 191 13.56 -6.30 -5.11
C VAL A 191 12.14 -5.87 -4.74
N VAL A 192 11.37 -5.37 -5.71
CA VAL A 192 10.01 -4.86 -5.51
C VAL A 192 9.04 -5.98 -5.09
N GLU A 193 9.13 -7.16 -5.71
CA GLU A 193 8.27 -8.31 -5.43
C GLU A 193 8.60 -9.00 -4.10
N SER A 194 9.85 -8.90 -3.63
CA SER A 194 10.27 -9.45 -2.33
C SER A 194 9.84 -8.61 -1.12
N PHE A 195 9.32 -7.41 -1.36
CA PHE A 195 8.94 -6.49 -0.28
C PHE A 195 7.73 -7.03 0.49
N VAL A 196 7.88 -7.12 1.80
CA VAL A 196 6.82 -7.54 2.72
C VAL A 196 6.76 -6.54 3.89
N PRO A 197 5.67 -5.78 4.04
CA PRO A 197 5.50 -4.77 5.09
C PRO A 197 5.12 -5.39 6.44
N LYS A 198 5.61 -6.60 6.74
CA LYS A 198 5.31 -7.36 7.93
C LYS A 198 6.59 -7.98 8.48
N LEU A 199 6.91 -7.59 9.71
CA LEU A 199 7.71 -8.35 10.66
C LEU A 199 6.82 -8.82 11.80
#